data_AF-A0AAX1Q6H9-F1
#
_entry.id   AF-A0AAX1Q6H9-F1
#
_cell.length_a   1.000
_cell.length_b   1.000
_cell.length_c   1.000
_cell.angle_alpha   90.00
_cell.angle_beta   90.00
_cell.angle_gamma   90.00
#
_symmetry.space_group_name_H-M   'P 1'
#
loop_
_entity.id
_entity.type
_entity.pdbx_description
1 polymer ?
#
loop_
_entity_poly.entity_id
_entity_poly.type
_entity_poly.pdbx_seq_one_letter_code
_entity_poly.pdbx_strand_id
1 'polypeptide(L)'
;MREVVSNSDFLGYSFICSLISSVMLSILFLIFFGGIDSFGFLSVLMFSLIFFIFYLVFGTPLQIILNKKPKKFSIVYLFIYLLICLCITAVLSLLGDVKNPLVSLDICIFCFLASLIFWICDSFFLQDESL
;
A
#
# COMPACT_ATOMS: atom_id res chain seq x y z
N MET A 1 -28.17 3.67 12.68
CA MET A 1 -27.32 4.88 12.78
C MET A 1 -25.93 4.59 13.33
N ARG A 2 -25.78 3.88 14.47
CA ARG A 2 -24.46 3.60 15.07
C ARG A 2 -23.52 2.75 14.17
N GLU A 3 -24.04 1.76 13.45
CA GLU A 3 -23.24 0.98 12.48
C GLU A 3 -22.86 1.77 11.22
N VAL A 4 -23.67 2.75 10.79
CA VAL A 4 -23.38 3.56 9.60
C VAL A 4 -22.30 4.59 9.90
N VAL A 5 -22.31 5.16 11.11
CA VAL A 5 -21.27 6.08 11.59
C VAL A 5 -19.92 5.35 11.76
N SER A 6 -19.94 4.15 12.34
CA SER A 6 -18.74 3.29 12.45
C SER A 6 -18.12 2.96 11.08
N ASN A 7 -18.96 2.67 10.07
CA ASN A 7 -18.48 2.39 8.71
C ASN A 7 -17.92 3.63 7.99
N SER A 8 -18.49 4.82 8.20
CA SER A 8 -17.94 6.05 7.61
C SER A 8 -16.60 6.44 8.21
N ASP A 9 -16.42 6.22 9.52
CA ASP A 9 -15.17 6.51 10.21
C ASP A 9 -14.07 5.55 9.72
N PHE A 10 -14.37 4.25 9.65
CA PHE A 10 -13.47 3.24 9.09
C PHE A 10 -13.02 3.58 7.65
N LEU A 11 -13.96 4.01 6.80
CA LEU A 11 -13.68 4.34 5.41
C LEU A 11 -12.80 5.60 5.31
N GLY A 12 -13.02 6.59 6.19
CA GLY A 12 -12.18 7.77 6.32
C GLY A 12 -10.75 7.41 6.73
N TYR A 13 -10.58 6.56 7.74
CA TYR A 13 -9.25 6.11 8.16
C TYR A 13 -8.53 5.28 7.08
N SER A 14 -9.25 4.41 6.35
CA SER A 14 -8.68 3.68 5.21
C SER A 14 -8.21 4.61 4.10
N PHE A 15 -8.97 5.66 3.82
CA PHE A 15 -8.61 6.66 2.82
C PHE A 15 -7.34 7.43 3.22
N ILE A 16 -7.27 7.90 4.47
CA ILE A 16 -6.09 8.58 5.02
C ILE A 16 -4.87 7.66 5.01
N CYS A 17 -5.05 6.40 5.43
CA CYS A 17 -4.01 5.37 5.40
C CYS A 17 -3.47 5.16 3.99
N SER A 18 -4.35 5.07 3.00
CA SER A 18 -3.97 4.89 1.59
C SER A 18 -3.22 6.11 1.04
N LEU A 19 -3.63 7.32 1.43
CA LEU A 19 -3.00 8.57 0.98
C LEU A 19 -1.60 8.75 1.58
N ILE A 20 -1.42 8.48 2.87
CA ILE A 20 -0.10 8.54 3.51
C ILE A 20 0.81 7.47 2.92
N SER A 21 0.30 6.25 2.77
CA SER A 21 1.05 5.13 2.19
C SER A 21 1.47 5.41 0.74
N SER A 22 0.63 6.04 -0.07
CA SER A 22 0.95 6.36 -1.47
C SER A 22 2.05 7.41 -1.59
N VAL A 23 2.03 8.43 -0.74
CA VAL A 23 3.09 9.45 -0.69
C VAL A 23 4.42 8.81 -0.28
N MET A 24 4.42 7.99 0.78
CA MET A 24 5.63 7.29 1.24
C MET A 24 6.18 6.34 0.16
N LEU A 25 5.30 5.60 -0.51
CA LEU A 25 5.71 4.69 -1.59
C LEU A 25 6.24 5.45 -2.82
N SER A 26 5.68 6.61 -3.15
CA SER A 26 6.17 7.44 -4.26
C SER A 26 7.59 7.93 -4.05
N ILE A 27 7.93 8.33 -2.83
CA ILE A 27 9.29 8.73 -2.46
C ILE A 27 10.23 7.52 -2.56
N LEU A 28 9.80 6.37 -2.02
CA LEU A 28 10.57 5.12 -2.11
C LEU A 28 10.85 4.73 -3.56
N PHE A 29 9.83 4.81 -4.44
CA PHE A 29 9.95 4.46 -5.85
C PHE A 29 10.97 5.35 -6.57
N LEU A 30 10.95 6.67 -6.31
CA LEU A 30 11.90 7.60 -6.91
C LEU A 30 13.34 7.35 -6.43
N ILE A 31 13.52 6.96 -5.16
CA ILE A 31 14.84 6.60 -4.62
C ILE A 31 15.39 5.33 -5.30
N PHE A 32 14.55 4.31 -5.48
CA PHE A 32 14.97 3.03 -6.06
C PHE A 32 15.14 3.06 -7.58
N PHE A 33 14.24 3.74 -8.29
CA PHE A 33 14.14 3.64 -9.75
C PHE A 33 14.24 4.97 -10.49
N GLY A 34 13.98 6.10 -9.84
CA GLY A 34 13.92 7.42 -10.47
C GLY A 34 15.30 8.07 -10.72
N GLY A 35 16.28 7.81 -9.85
CA GLY A 35 17.55 8.54 -9.87
C GLY A 35 17.42 9.99 -9.40
N ILE A 36 18.56 10.67 -9.22
CA ILE A 36 18.63 12.02 -8.60
C ILE A 36 17.93 13.08 -9.47
N ASP A 37 18.00 12.96 -10.79
CA ASP A 37 17.45 13.94 -11.74
C ASP A 37 15.92 13.90 -11.85
N SER A 38 15.30 12.76 -11.51
CA SER A 38 13.85 12.60 -11.52
C SER A 38 13.19 13.09 -10.22
N PHE A 39 14.00 13.49 -9.24
CA PHE A 39 13.53 13.93 -7.93
C PHE A 39 12.96 15.34 -8.02
N GLY A 40 11.63 15.42 -8.17
CA GLY A 40 10.90 16.68 -8.25
C GLY A 40 9.54 16.56 -7.59
N PHE A 41 9.03 17.69 -7.09
CA PHE A 41 7.69 17.76 -6.48
C PHE A 41 6.62 17.20 -7.41
N LEU A 42 6.69 17.53 -8.71
CA LEU A 42 5.75 17.04 -9.71
C LEU A 42 5.82 15.52 -9.87
N SER A 43 7.02 14.93 -9.87
CA SER A 43 7.23 13.47 -9.96
C SER A 43 6.61 12.76 -8.76
N VAL A 44 6.89 13.25 -7.54
CA VAL A 44 6.31 12.70 -6.29
C VAL A 44 4.78 12.74 -6.36
N LEU A 45 4.21 13.87 -6.80
CA LEU A 45 2.76 14.02 -6.90
C LEU A 45 2.15 13.06 -7.92
N MET A 46 2.74 12.93 -9.11
CA MET A 46 2.27 12.00 -10.15
C MET A 46 2.29 10.55 -9.68
N PHE A 47 3.42 10.07 -9.13
CA PHE A 47 3.53 8.69 -8.63
C PHE A 47 2.65 8.45 -7.41
N SER A 48 2.51 9.42 -6.52
CA SER A 48 1.61 9.31 -5.37
C SER A 48 0.16 9.11 -5.82
N LEU A 49 -0.32 9.85 -6.83
CA LEU A 49 -1.67 9.66 -7.37
C LEU A 49 -1.85 8.26 -7.99
N ILE A 50 -0.86 7.77 -8.72
CA ILE A 50 -0.89 6.42 -9.31
C ILE A 50 -0.99 5.37 -8.19
N PHE A 51 -0.06 5.40 -7.23
CA PHE A 51 -0.06 4.44 -6.11
C PHE A 51 -1.30 4.57 -5.23
N PHE A 52 -1.85 5.77 -5.09
CA PHE A 52 -3.09 6.00 -4.38
C PHE A 52 -4.26 5.24 -5.03
N ILE A 53 -4.37 5.28 -6.36
CA ILE A 53 -5.38 4.50 -7.09
C ILE A 53 -5.17 3.00 -6.87
N PHE A 54 -3.94 2.50 -6.94
CA PHE A 54 -3.65 1.09 -6.64
C PHE A 54 -4.05 0.71 -5.21
N TYR A 55 -3.76 1.55 -4.22
CA TYR A 55 -4.19 1.29 -2.85
C TYR A 55 -5.71 1.36 -2.68
N LEU A 56 -6.42 2.25 -3.39
CA LEU A 56 -7.88 2.26 -3.35
C LEU A 56 -8.50 1.00 -3.98
N VAL A 57 -7.93 0.50 -5.09
CA VAL A 57 -8.48 -0.65 -5.82
C VAL A 57 -8.13 -1.97 -5.16
N PHE A 58 -6.90 -2.12 -4.63
CA PHE A 58 -6.42 -3.38 -4.07
C PHE A 58 -6.23 -3.33 -2.55
N GLY A 59 -5.66 -2.24 -2.04
CA GLY A 59 -5.37 -2.07 -0.61
C GLY A 59 -6.65 -1.96 0.22
N THR A 60 -7.55 -1.03 -0.11
CA THR A 60 -8.75 -0.74 0.68
C THR A 60 -9.70 -1.94 0.79
N PRO A 61 -10.03 -2.70 -0.27
CA PRO A 61 -10.83 -3.91 -0.13
C PRO A 61 -10.16 -4.94 0.78
N LEU A 62 -8.84 -5.07 0.68
CA LEU A 62 -8.07 -5.98 1.52
C LEU A 62 -8.06 -5.54 2.99
N GLN A 63 -7.91 -4.24 3.26
CA GLN A 63 -8.02 -3.65 4.60
C GLN A 63 -9.40 -3.93 5.21
N ILE A 64 -10.48 -3.75 4.44
CA ILE A 64 -11.84 -4.05 4.88
C ILE A 64 -11.97 -5.53 5.27
N ILE A 65 -11.38 -6.44 4.49
CA ILE A 65 -11.44 -7.88 4.76
C ILE A 65 -10.65 -8.26 6.02
N LEU A 66 -9.42 -7.74 6.15
CA LEU A 66 -8.51 -8.08 7.25
C LEU A 66 -8.94 -7.46 8.58
N ASN A 67 -9.41 -6.21 8.57
CA ASN A 67 -9.82 -5.51 9.78
C ASN A 67 -11.23 -5.91 10.29
N LYS A 68 -11.90 -6.90 9.67
CA LYS A 68 -13.08 -7.56 10.30
C LYS A 68 -12.74 -8.22 11.63
N LYS A 69 -11.48 -8.60 11.84
CA LYS A 69 -10.94 -9.10 13.10
C LYS A 69 -9.62 -8.37 13.36
N PRO A 70 -9.66 -7.14 13.90
CA PRO A 70 -8.45 -6.32 14.01
C PRO A 70 -7.41 -7.07 14.86
N LYS A 71 -6.19 -7.17 14.32
CA LYS A 71 -5.04 -7.75 15.00
C LYS A 71 -3.84 -6.85 14.77
N LYS A 72 -3.59 -5.95 15.73
CA LYS A 72 -2.46 -5.02 15.72
C LYS A 72 -1.16 -5.73 15.37
N PHE A 73 -0.44 -5.21 14.39
CA PHE A 73 0.87 -5.68 13.97
C PHE A 73 0.93 -7.21 13.75
N SER A 74 -0.13 -7.78 13.17
CA SER A 74 -0.10 -9.19 12.81
C SER A 74 0.87 -9.43 11.66
N ILE A 75 1.88 -10.27 11.89
CA ILE A 75 2.82 -10.69 10.83
C ILE A 75 2.12 -11.44 9.69
N VAL A 76 0.95 -12.04 9.98
CA VAL A 76 0.10 -12.68 8.97
C VAL A 76 -0.44 -11.63 8.00
N TYR A 77 -0.84 -10.45 8.49
CA TYR A 77 -1.33 -9.37 7.62
C TYR A 77 -0.22 -8.81 6.75
N LEU A 78 0.99 -8.63 7.30
CA LEU A 78 2.17 -8.28 6.51
C LEU A 78 2.40 -9.28 5.36
N PHE A 79 2.31 -10.59 5.65
CA PHE A 79 2.50 -11.62 4.63
C PHE A 79 1.41 -11.58 3.55
N ILE A 80 0.16 -11.28 3.91
CA ILE A 80 -0.94 -11.12 2.94
C ILE A 80 -0.70 -9.89 2.06
N TYR A 81 -0.35 -8.74 2.66
CA TYR A 81 -0.02 -7.53 1.90
C TYR A 81 1.14 -7.77 0.93
N LEU A 82 2.17 -8.49 1.37
CA LEU A 82 3.31 -8.87 0.54
C LEU A 82 2.90 -9.76 -0.64
N LEU A 83 2.11 -10.81 -0.39
CA LEU A 83 1.65 -11.71 -1.46
C LEU A 83 0.83 -10.97 -2.51
N ILE A 84 -0.06 -10.07 -2.09
CA ILE A 84 -0.88 -9.28 -3.00
C ILE A 84 -0.01 -8.33 -3.82
N CYS A 85 0.96 -7.66 -3.19
CA CYS A 85 1.90 -6.79 -3.88
C CYS A 85 2.73 -7.55 -4.93
N LEU A 86 3.23 -8.74 -4.57
CA LEU A 86 3.95 -9.62 -5.50
C LEU A 86 3.07 -10.08 -6.65
N CYS A 87 1.81 -10.45 -6.39
CA CYS A 87 0.85 -10.84 -7.44
C CYS A 87 0.58 -9.69 -8.41
N ILE A 88 0.29 -8.48 -7.90
CA ILE A 88 0.06 -7.29 -8.75
C ILE A 88 1.29 -7.02 -9.62
N THR A 89 2.48 -7.04 -9.01
CA THR A 89 3.73 -6.77 -9.72
C THR A 89 4.06 -7.87 -10.74
N ALA A 90 3.74 -9.14 -10.44
CA ALA A 90 3.89 -10.24 -11.40
C ALA A 90 2.95 -10.07 -12.59
N VAL A 91 1.69 -9.68 -12.36
CA VAL A 91 0.74 -9.38 -13.45
C VAL A 91 1.23 -8.22 -14.31
N LEU A 92 1.70 -7.13 -13.70
CA LEU A 92 2.29 -6.00 -14.43
C LEU A 92 3.52 -6.42 -15.25
N SER A 93 4.31 -7.38 -14.75
CA SER A 93 5.46 -7.90 -15.49
C SER A 93 5.08 -8.72 -16.72
N LEU A 94 3.94 -9.41 -16.69
CA LEU A 94 3.41 -10.13 -17.87
C LEU A 94 2.90 -9.18 -18.94
N LEU A 95 2.48 -7.96 -18.56
CA LEU A 95 2.05 -6.91 -19.47
C LEU A 95 3.22 -6.15 -20.10
N GLY A 96 4.46 -6.42 -19.67
CA GLY A 96 5.68 -5.80 -20.21
C GLY A 96 6.07 -4.47 -19.56
N ASP A 97 5.28 -3.97 -18.59
CA ASP A 97 5.51 -2.66 -17.96
C ASP A 97 6.56 -2.69 -16.85
N VAL A 98 6.86 -3.86 -16.28
CA VAL A 98 7.72 -4.00 -15.09
C VAL A 98 8.59 -5.26 -15.20
N LYS A 99 9.82 -5.25 -14.66
CA LYS A 99 10.62 -6.48 -14.58
C LYS A 99 9.96 -7.49 -13.61
N ASN A 100 10.15 -8.78 -13.85
CA ASN A 100 9.51 -9.81 -13.03
C ASN A 100 10.03 -9.76 -11.57
N PRO A 101 9.15 -9.63 -10.55
CA PRO A 101 9.54 -9.56 -9.14
C PRO A 101 10.27 -10.84 -8.65
N LEU A 102 10.01 -11.98 -9.29
CA LEU A 102 10.68 -13.25 -8.94
C LEU A 102 12.10 -13.35 -9.48
N VAL A 103 12.50 -12.43 -10.36
CA VAL A 103 13.80 -12.42 -11.03
C VAL A 103 14.64 -11.22 -10.61
N SER A 104 14.01 -10.08 -10.30
CA SER A 104 14.68 -8.85 -9.89
C SER A 104 14.64 -8.68 -8.37
N LEU A 105 15.81 -8.73 -7.74
CA LEU A 105 15.98 -8.52 -6.31
C LEU A 105 15.51 -7.11 -5.89
N ASP A 106 15.75 -6.09 -6.72
CA ASP A 106 15.31 -4.71 -6.46
C ASP A 106 13.79 -4.61 -6.33
N ILE A 107 13.05 -5.30 -7.21
CA ILE A 107 11.59 -5.30 -7.20
C ILE A 107 11.06 -6.12 -6.02
N CYS A 108 11.73 -7.21 -5.66
CA CYS A 108 11.39 -7.98 -4.46
C CYS A 108 11.53 -7.13 -3.18
N ILE A 109 12.66 -6.40 -3.03
CA ILE A 109 12.87 -5.46 -1.92
C ILE A 109 11.82 -4.35 -1.95
N PHE A 110 11.53 -3.80 -3.12
CA PHE A 110 10.50 -2.76 -3.27
C PHE A 110 9.12 -3.25 -2.83
N CYS A 111 8.71 -4.46 -3.25
CA CYS A 111 7.43 -5.06 -2.83
C CYS A 111 7.38 -5.27 -1.30
N PHE A 112 8.49 -5.72 -0.72
CA PHE A 112 8.60 -5.87 0.73
C PHE A 112 8.42 -4.55 1.46
N LEU A 113 9.16 -3.51 1.05
CA LEU A 113 9.06 -2.17 1.65
C LEU A 113 7.67 -1.56 1.45
N ALA A 114 7.06 -1.72 0.28
CA ALA A 114 5.70 -1.28 0.01
C ALA A 114 4.68 -1.94 0.95
N SER A 115 4.77 -3.26 1.10
CA SER A 115 3.91 -4.03 2.02
C SER A 115 4.12 -3.61 3.48
N LEU A 116 5.35 -3.30 3.87
CA LEU A 116 5.72 -2.87 5.22
C LEU A 116 5.13 -1.48 5.52
N ILE A 117 5.31 -0.52 4.60
CA ILE A 117 4.72 0.83 4.73
C ILE A 117 3.21 0.74 4.93
N PHE A 118 2.54 0.01 4.04
CA PHE A 118 1.08 -0.10 4.08
C PHE A 118 0.60 -0.81 5.36
N TRP A 119 1.27 -1.89 5.76
CA TRP A 119 0.96 -2.62 6.99
C TRP A 119 1.16 -1.79 8.26
N ILE A 120 2.21 -0.96 8.33
CA ILE A 120 2.42 -0.03 9.44
C ILE A 120 1.28 0.98 9.48
N CYS A 121 0.97 1.63 8.35
CA CYS A 121 -0.12 2.60 8.30
C CYS A 121 -1.47 1.96 8.69
N ASP A 122 -1.79 0.77 8.18
CA ASP A 122 -3.01 0.04 8.51
C ASP A 122 -3.10 -0.28 10.01
N SER A 123 -1.99 -0.71 10.60
CA SER A 123 -1.91 -1.03 12.04
C SER A 123 -2.08 0.20 12.94
N PHE A 124 -1.61 1.37 12.52
CA PHE A 124 -1.74 2.62 13.27
C PHE A 124 -3.13 3.24 13.17
N PHE A 125 -3.75 3.24 11.98
CA PHE A 125 -5.01 3.97 11.74
C PHE A 125 -6.27 3.16 12.01
N LEU A 126 -6.25 1.83 11.79
CA LEU A 126 -7.48 1.04 11.74
C LEU A 126 -7.56 -0.11 12.75
N GLN A 127 -6.45 -0.44 13.41
CA GLN A 127 -6.41 -1.57 14.35
C GLN A 127 -6.48 -1.14 15.81
N ASP A 128 -6.89 0.10 16.11
CA ASP A 128 -7.14 0.53 17.49
C ASP A 128 -8.43 -0.10 18.05
N GLU A 129 -8.34 -0.66 19.25
CA GLU A 129 -9.39 -1.49 19.88
C GLU A 129 -10.60 -0.66 20.37
N SER A 130 -10.61 0.64 20.06
CA SER A 130 -11.60 1.63 20.49
C SER A 130 -12.62 2.02 19.39
N LEU A 131 -12.55 1.41 18.20
CA LEU A 131 -13.51 1.57 17.09
C LEU A 131 -14.54 0.43 17.05
#